data_AF-A0AAI9W8L6-F1
#
_entry.id   AF-A0AAI9W8L6-F1
#
_cell.length_a   1.000
_cell.length_b   1.000
_cell.length_c   1.000
_cell.angle_alpha   90.00
_cell.angle_beta   90.00
_cell.angle_gamma   90.00
#
_symmetry.space_group_name_H-M   'P 1'
#
loop_
_entity.id
_entity.type
_entity.pdbx_description
1 polymer ?
#
loop_
_entity_poly.entity_id
_entity_poly.type
_entity_poly.pdbx_seq_one_letter_code
_entity_poly.pdbx_strand_id
1 'polypeptide(L)'
;MEVVEALKDISQIEAMKKYLKEHSQRDYLLFVIGINTGLKITELLSMKFEDVLNEDGTVKEFYTLPVKDEKFKQDIYLNTKVKEALLDYVQSIGVKRENYVFQSNKTPNSITRQQAYRVIHNAAEAVGVVGKIGTNSMRKTFGFHAYKRGIAIALLQKHFHHATPSETLKYLGISKDETFKTEIDVDL
;
A
#
# COMPACT_ATOMS: atom_id res chain seq x y z
N MET A 1 11.47 11.27 12.96
CA MET A 1 10.70 10.09 12.49
C MET A 1 11.64 8.90 12.55
N GLU A 2 11.28 7.86 13.29
CA GLU A 2 12.08 6.65 13.31
C GLU A 2 12.09 5.98 11.92
N VAL A 3 13.22 5.39 11.56
CA VAL A 3 13.36 4.63 10.31
C VAL A 3 12.63 3.31 10.48
N VAL A 4 11.50 3.13 9.78
CA VAL A 4 10.75 1.88 9.75
C VAL A 4 11.24 0.96 8.63
N GLU A 5 10.97 -0.34 8.75
CA GLU A 5 11.50 -1.39 7.88
C GLU A 5 10.43 -1.97 6.94
N ALA A 6 10.86 -2.62 5.86
CA ALA A 6 9.98 -3.37 4.97
C ALA A 6 9.66 -4.75 5.56
N LEU A 7 8.45 -5.26 5.33
CA LEU A 7 8.12 -6.66 5.61
C LEU A 7 8.70 -7.53 4.49
N LYS A 8 9.83 -8.20 4.74
CA LYS A 8 10.52 -9.03 3.75
C LYS A 8 9.97 -10.45 3.67
N ASP A 9 9.47 -10.98 4.78
CA ASP A 9 8.93 -12.35 4.89
C ASP A 9 7.45 -12.39 4.47
N ILE A 10 7.13 -13.28 3.52
CA ILE A 10 5.78 -13.50 3.04
C ILE A 10 4.88 -14.09 4.14
N SER A 11 5.41 -14.97 5.00
CA SER A 11 4.64 -15.57 6.09
C SER A 11 4.18 -14.51 7.09
N GLN A 12 5.03 -13.52 7.39
CA GLN A 12 4.67 -12.36 8.21
C GLN A 12 3.60 -11.49 7.54
N ILE A 13 3.69 -11.27 6.22
CA ILE A 13 2.67 -10.51 5.47
C ILE A 13 1.31 -11.20 5.54
N GLU A 14 1.27 -12.53 5.38
CA GLU A 14 0.02 -13.28 5.48
C GLU A 14 -0.53 -13.31 6.90
N ALA A 15 0.32 -13.40 7.93
CA ALA A 15 -0.10 -13.29 9.32
C ALA A 15 -0.71 -11.90 9.62
N MET A 16 -0.07 -10.83 9.15
CA MET A 16 -0.59 -9.46 9.24
C MET A 16 -1.96 -9.33 8.58
N LYS A 17 -2.12 -9.84 7.35
CA LYS A 17 -3.40 -9.85 6.62
C LYS A 17 -4.49 -10.56 7.41
N LYS A 18 -4.20 -11.76 7.93
CA LYS A 18 -5.15 -12.55 8.71
C LYS A 18 -5.58 -11.80 9.97
N TYR A 19 -4.63 -11.33 10.77
CA TYR A 19 -4.90 -10.58 12.00
C TYR A 19 -5.78 -9.35 11.73
N LEU A 20 -5.41 -8.54 10.73
CA LEU A 20 -6.19 -7.34 10.39
C LEU A 20 -7.60 -7.69 9.91
N LYS A 21 -7.76 -8.75 9.10
CA LYS A 21 -9.07 -9.18 8.58
C LYS A 21 -10.02 -9.64 9.68
N GLU A 22 -9.50 -10.30 10.71
CA GLU A 22 -10.27 -10.75 11.88
C GLU A 22 -10.76 -9.57 12.75
N HIS A 23 -10.04 -8.44 12.75
CA HIS A 23 -10.37 -7.30 13.61
C HIS A 23 -11.16 -6.20 12.89
N SER A 24 -10.87 -5.94 11.61
CA SER A 24 -11.44 -4.80 10.87
C SER A 24 -11.19 -4.93 9.36
N GLN A 25 -12.26 -5.06 8.58
CA GLN A 25 -12.18 -5.09 7.11
C GLN A 25 -11.55 -3.82 6.52
N ARG A 26 -11.82 -2.65 7.10
CA ARG A 26 -11.20 -1.37 6.69
C ARG A 26 -9.67 -1.42 6.85
N ASP A 27 -9.20 -1.96 7.97
CA ASP A 27 -7.79 -1.95 8.32
C ASP A 27 -7.03 -3.04 7.55
N TYR A 28 -7.67 -4.17 7.28
CA TYR A 28 -7.20 -5.16 6.30
C TYR A 28 -7.05 -4.54 4.91
N LEU A 29 -8.08 -3.83 4.42
CA LEU A 29 -8.03 -3.16 3.13
C LEU A 29 -6.89 -2.12 3.07
N LEU A 30 -6.70 -1.34 4.13
CA LEU A 30 -5.63 -0.35 4.22
C LEU A 30 -4.26 -1.00 4.01
N PHE A 31 -4.04 -2.15 4.66
CA PHE A 31 -2.80 -2.90 4.53
C PHE A 31 -2.62 -3.48 3.13
N VAL A 32 -3.67 -4.11 2.57
CA VAL A 32 -3.64 -4.69 1.22
C VAL A 32 -3.33 -3.62 0.18
N ILE A 33 -4.01 -2.48 0.19
CA ILE A 33 -3.72 -1.40 -0.76
C ILE A 33 -2.31 -0.88 -0.54
N GLY A 34 -1.90 -0.65 0.72
CA GLY A 34 -0.57 -0.14 1.04
C GLY A 34 0.58 -0.99 0.47
N ILE A 35 0.53 -2.32 0.65
CA ILE A 35 1.60 -3.22 0.18
C ILE A 35 1.53 -3.55 -1.31
N ASN A 36 0.40 -3.30 -1.98
CA ASN A 36 0.23 -3.57 -3.42
C ASN A 36 0.37 -2.34 -4.31
N THR A 37 0.24 -1.13 -3.76
CA THR A 37 0.32 0.12 -4.53
C THR A 37 1.54 0.97 -4.18
N GLY A 38 2.10 0.78 -2.98
CA GLY A 38 3.21 1.59 -2.51
C GLY A 38 2.87 3.06 -2.32
N LEU A 39 1.61 3.44 -2.12
CA LEU A 39 1.19 4.82 -1.86
C LEU A 39 1.69 5.34 -0.49
N LYS A 40 1.86 6.66 -0.36
CA LYS A 40 2.12 7.28 0.95
C LYS A 40 0.86 7.18 1.79
N ILE A 41 1.02 7.14 3.11
CA ILE A 41 -0.13 7.05 4.00
C ILE A 41 -1.10 8.22 3.85
N THR A 42 -0.62 9.43 3.55
CA THR A 42 -1.49 10.58 3.30
C THR A 42 -2.35 10.40 2.06
N GLU A 43 -1.77 9.83 1.00
CA GLU A 43 -2.45 9.56 -0.28
C GLU A 43 -3.51 8.46 -0.10
N LEU A 44 -3.16 7.39 0.61
CA LEU A 44 -4.11 6.32 0.97
C LEU A 44 -5.30 6.88 1.76
N LEU A 45 -5.03 7.67 2.80
CA LEU A 45 -6.08 8.18 3.67
C LEU A 45 -6.96 9.24 3.00
N SER A 46 -6.50 9.91 1.95
CA SER A 46 -7.33 10.84 1.16
C SER A 46 -8.24 10.15 0.13
N MET A 47 -8.07 8.85 -0.10
CA MET A 47 -8.83 8.09 -1.09
C MET A 47 -10.32 8.05 -0.76
N LYS A 48 -11.16 8.33 -1.75
CA LYS A 48 -12.62 8.17 -1.68
C LYS A 48 -13.12 7.05 -2.58
N PHE A 49 -14.35 6.62 -2.34
CA PHE A 49 -14.97 5.58 -3.16
C PHE A 49 -15.19 6.03 -4.62
N GLU A 50 -15.53 7.31 -4.86
CA GLU A 50 -15.61 7.87 -6.21
C GLU A 50 -14.31 7.77 -7.02
N ASP A 51 -13.16 7.75 -6.33
CA ASP A 51 -11.85 7.68 -6.99
C ASP A 51 -11.54 6.25 -7.48
N VAL A 52 -12.06 5.23 -6.80
CA VAL A 52 -11.73 3.82 -7.05
C VAL A 52 -12.88 2.97 -7.60
N LEU A 53 -14.12 3.45 -7.54
CA LEU A 53 -15.30 2.76 -8.08
C LEU A 53 -15.87 3.48 -9.30
N ASN A 54 -16.24 2.69 -10.31
CA ASN A 54 -17.04 3.10 -11.45
C ASN A 54 -18.51 3.33 -11.04
N GLU A 55 -19.30 3.91 -11.95
CA GLU A 55 -20.73 4.16 -11.71
C GLU A 55 -21.56 2.88 -11.57
N ASP A 56 -21.13 1.80 -12.21
CA ASP A 56 -21.74 0.47 -12.13
C ASP A 56 -21.33 -0.32 -10.87
N GLY A 57 -20.52 0.28 -9.98
CA GLY A 57 -20.03 -0.35 -8.75
C GLY A 57 -18.79 -1.24 -8.94
N THR A 58 -18.26 -1.38 -10.15
CA THR A 58 -17.01 -2.10 -10.39
C THR A 58 -15.79 -1.28 -9.93
N VAL A 59 -14.69 -1.95 -9.57
CA VAL A 59 -13.44 -1.28 -9.21
C VAL A 59 -12.69 -0.85 -10.47
N LYS A 60 -12.19 0.39 -10.49
CA LYS A 60 -11.39 0.92 -11.60
C LYS A 60 -10.09 0.15 -11.81
N GLU A 61 -9.54 0.21 -13.02
CA GLU A 61 -8.22 -0.36 -13.31
C GLU A 61 -7.08 0.42 -12.64
N PHE A 62 -7.22 1.75 -12.58
CA PHE A 62 -6.23 2.66 -12.02
C PHE A 62 -6.87 3.60 -11.01
N TYR A 63 -6.13 3.87 -9.93
CA TYR A 63 -6.38 4.98 -9.03
C TYR A 63 -5.49 6.16 -9.41
N THR A 64 -6.10 7.28 -9.76
CA THR A 64 -5.40 8.51 -10.10
C THR A 64 -5.21 9.35 -8.83
N LEU A 65 -3.98 9.74 -8.52
CA LEU A 65 -3.72 10.59 -7.36
C LEU A 65 -4.37 11.98 -7.50
N PRO A 66 -5.07 12.48 -6.47
CA PRO A 66 -5.69 13.81 -6.48
C PRO A 66 -4.62 14.89 -6.23
N VAL A 67 -3.81 15.17 -7.25
CA VAL A 67 -2.81 16.24 -7.23
C VAL A 67 -3.32 17.49 -7.96
N LYS A 68 -2.96 18.67 -7.46
CA LYS A 68 -3.37 19.96 -8.04
C LYS A 68 -2.66 20.29 -9.37
N ASP A 69 -1.48 19.73 -9.57
CA ASP A 69 -0.66 19.97 -10.76
C ASP A 69 -0.59 18.68 -11.58
N GLU A 70 -1.07 18.75 -12.81
CA GLU A 70 -1.12 17.62 -13.75
C GLU A 70 0.25 16.99 -14.00
N LYS A 71 1.34 17.73 -13.82
CA LYS A 71 2.70 17.18 -13.98
C LYS A 71 3.05 16.10 -12.96
N PHE A 72 2.36 16.07 -11.83
CA PHE A 72 2.54 15.06 -10.78
C PHE A 72 1.44 14.00 -10.79
N LYS A 73 0.57 14.01 -11.82
CA LYS A 73 -0.50 13.04 -11.96
C LYS A 73 0.13 11.66 -12.17
N GLN A 74 -0.21 10.73 -11.30
CA GLN A 74 0.26 9.36 -11.37
C GLN A 74 -0.95 8.43 -11.26
N ASP A 75 -1.05 7.54 -12.24
CA ASP A 75 -2.02 6.45 -12.23
C ASP A 75 -1.39 5.22 -11.58
N ILE A 76 -2.10 4.70 -10.59
CA ILE A 76 -1.67 3.59 -9.76
C ILE A 76 -2.51 2.38 -10.12
N TYR A 77 -1.88 1.35 -10.67
CA TYR A 77 -2.57 0.13 -11.05
C TYR A 77 -3.16 -0.58 -9.83
N LEU A 78 -4.45 -0.94 -9.90
CA LEU A 78 -5.14 -1.72 -8.88
C LEU A 78 -5.13 -3.19 -9.31
N ASN A 79 -4.24 -3.99 -8.74
CA ASN A 79 -4.17 -5.40 -9.07
C ASN A 79 -5.40 -6.18 -8.56
N THR A 80 -5.54 -7.43 -9.00
CA THR A 80 -6.67 -8.31 -8.64
C THR A 80 -6.88 -8.41 -7.12
N LYS A 81 -5.80 -8.47 -6.33
CA LYS A 81 -5.90 -8.55 -4.86
C LYS A 81 -6.45 -7.28 -4.22
N VAL A 82 -6.12 -6.11 -4.78
CA VAL A 82 -6.71 -4.85 -4.34
C VAL A 82 -8.18 -4.77 -4.74
N LYS A 83 -8.53 -5.17 -5.97
CA LYS A 83 -9.92 -5.17 -6.45
C LYS A 83 -10.82 -6.10 -5.62
N GLU A 84 -10.37 -7.32 -5.35
CA GLU A 84 -11.07 -8.29 -4.49
C GLU A 84 -11.30 -7.70 -3.09
N ALA A 85 -10.26 -7.18 -2.44
CA ALA A 85 -10.39 -6.62 -1.09
C ALA A 85 -11.28 -5.36 -1.04
N LEU A 86 -11.25 -4.53 -2.09
CA LEU A 86 -12.13 -3.36 -2.20
C LEU A 86 -13.59 -3.79 -2.32
N LEU A 87 -13.90 -4.75 -3.19
CA LEU A 87 -15.26 -5.24 -3.38
C LEU A 87 -15.82 -5.88 -2.10
N ASP A 88 -15.03 -6.73 -1.44
CA ASP A 88 -15.41 -7.35 -0.16
C ASP A 88 -15.76 -6.28 0.88
N TYR A 89 -14.94 -5.23 0.99
CA TYR A 89 -15.17 -4.14 1.94
C TYR A 89 -16.41 -3.32 1.56
N VAL A 90 -16.55 -2.96 0.28
CA VAL A 90 -17.70 -2.22 -0.26
C VAL A 90 -19.01 -2.98 -0.07
N GLN A 91 -19.01 -4.31 -0.15
CA GLN A 91 -20.21 -5.12 0.12
C GLN A 91 -20.51 -5.22 1.62
N SER A 92 -19.49 -5.16 2.47
CA SER A 92 -19.65 -5.22 3.93
C SER A 92 -20.25 -3.95 4.53
N ILE A 93 -20.20 -2.82 3.83
CA ILE A 93 -20.71 -1.52 4.29
C ILE A 93 -21.61 -0.88 3.23
N GLY A 94 -22.69 -0.20 3.63
CA GLY A 94 -23.39 0.69 2.70
C GLY A 94 -22.49 1.86 2.33
N VAL A 95 -22.06 1.94 1.07
CA VAL A 95 -21.15 2.98 0.56
C VAL A 95 -21.90 4.18 -0.02
N LYS A 96 -21.48 5.40 0.36
CA LYS A 96 -21.70 6.60 -0.45
C LYS A 96 -20.41 7.00 -1.12
N ARG A 97 -20.49 7.42 -2.40
CA ARG A 97 -19.31 7.62 -3.24
C ARG A 97 -18.43 8.77 -2.75
N GLU A 98 -19.01 9.79 -2.11
CA GLU A 98 -18.26 10.91 -1.55
C GLU A 98 -17.46 10.56 -0.27
N ASN A 99 -17.73 9.41 0.35
CA ASN A 99 -17.06 9.02 1.59
C ASN A 99 -15.62 8.55 1.35
N TYR A 100 -14.77 8.76 2.35
CA TYR A 100 -13.43 8.21 2.39
C TYR A 100 -13.49 6.68 2.47
N VAL A 101 -12.61 6.00 1.73
CA VAL A 101 -12.47 4.54 1.83
C VAL A 101 -12.10 4.16 3.27
N PHE A 102 -11.19 4.92 3.89
CA PHE A 102 -10.72 4.69 5.26
C PHE A 102 -11.38 5.60 6.27
N GLN A 103 -12.71 5.72 6.21
CA GLN A 103 -13.48 6.55 7.14
C GLN A 103 -13.32 6.11 8.61
N SER A 104 -13.31 7.10 9.51
CA SER A 104 -13.34 6.92 10.96
C SER A 104 -14.72 6.50 11.43
N ASN A 105 -14.79 5.66 12.47
CA ASN A 105 -16.06 5.30 13.10
C ASN A 105 -16.63 6.45 13.95
N LYS A 106 -15.82 7.47 14.26
CA LYS A 106 -16.19 8.59 15.14
C LYS A 106 -16.58 9.85 14.36
N THR A 107 -16.17 9.96 13.09
CA THR A 107 -16.31 11.18 12.29
C THR A 107 -16.52 10.82 10.82
N PRO A 108 -17.13 11.71 10.02
CA PRO A 108 -17.24 11.51 8.56
C PRO A 108 -15.88 11.60 7.83
N ASN A 109 -14.80 11.88 8.55
CA ASN A 109 -13.46 12.04 7.99
C ASN A 109 -12.71 10.71 7.96
N SER A 110 -11.66 10.66 7.15
CA SER A 110 -10.69 9.55 7.17
C SER A 110 -10.03 9.38 8.54
N ILE A 111 -9.58 8.16 8.86
CA ILE A 111 -8.76 7.92 10.05
C ILE A 111 -7.47 8.76 10.01
N THR A 112 -6.92 9.09 11.17
CA THR A 112 -5.69 9.87 11.23
C THR A 112 -4.47 9.00 10.90
N ARG A 113 -3.37 9.65 10.48
CA ARG A 113 -2.07 8.96 10.32
C ARG A 113 -1.61 8.23 11.58
N GLN A 114 -1.89 8.82 12.75
CA GLN A 114 -1.58 8.20 14.05
C GLN A 114 -2.40 6.94 14.27
N GLN A 115 -3.70 6.97 13.94
CA GLN A 115 -4.55 5.79 14.03
C GLN A 115 -4.09 4.69 13.08
N ALA A 116 -3.80 5.03 11.82
CA ALA A 116 -3.25 4.08 10.86
C ALA A 116 -1.91 3.48 11.34
N TYR A 117 -1.04 4.29 11.95
CA TYR A 117 0.19 3.80 12.57
C TYR A 117 -0.09 2.82 13.69
N ARG A 118 -0.98 3.15 14.64
CA ARG A 118 -1.34 2.27 15.76
C ARG A 118 -1.90 0.93 15.26
N VAL A 119 -2.78 0.97 14.25
CA VAL A 119 -3.35 -0.24 13.65
C VAL A 119 -2.25 -1.16 13.10
N ILE A 120 -1.36 -0.61 12.26
CA ILE A 120 -0.30 -1.41 11.62
C ILE A 120 0.74 -1.88 12.64
N HIS A 121 1.11 -1.02 13.59
CA HIS A 121 2.09 -1.35 14.62
C HIS A 121 1.58 -2.45 15.55
N ASN A 122 0.36 -2.32 16.06
CA ASN A 122 -0.25 -3.32 16.95
C ASN A 122 -0.43 -4.67 16.25
N ALA A 123 -0.80 -4.66 14.96
CA ALA A 123 -0.89 -5.90 14.18
C ALA A 123 0.48 -6.57 14.04
N ALA A 124 1.54 -5.79 13.83
CA ALA A 124 2.91 -6.31 13.73
C ALA A 124 3.37 -6.94 15.05
N GLU A 125 3.12 -6.27 16.18
CA GLU A 125 3.42 -6.81 17.52
C GLU A 125 2.63 -8.10 17.80
N ALA A 126 1.33 -8.11 17.49
CA ALA A 126 0.46 -9.25 17.77
C ALA A 126 0.85 -10.51 16.99
N VAL A 127 1.40 -10.37 15.78
CA VAL A 127 1.86 -11.51 14.97
C VAL A 127 3.36 -11.77 15.10
N GLY A 128 4.05 -11.10 16.04
CA GLY A 128 5.44 -11.34 16.36
C GLY A 128 6.44 -10.85 15.31
N VAL A 129 6.09 -9.83 14.51
CA VAL A 129 7.06 -9.21 13.61
C VAL A 129 8.07 -8.41 14.44
N VAL A 130 9.33 -8.82 14.36
CA VAL A 130 10.45 -8.11 14.98
C VAL A 130 10.88 -6.94 14.10
N GLY A 131 11.13 -5.78 14.70
CA GLY A 131 11.62 -4.59 14.01
C GLY A 131 10.64 -3.42 14.05
N LYS A 132 11.06 -2.28 13.47
CA LYS A 132 10.25 -1.05 13.49
C LYS A 132 9.23 -1.08 12.36
N ILE A 133 8.01 -1.52 12.65
CA ILE A 133 6.91 -1.55 11.70
C ILE A 133 5.95 -0.37 11.91
N GLY A 134 5.59 0.30 10.81
CA GLY A 134 4.64 1.40 10.79
C GLY A 134 4.03 1.64 9.41
N THR A 135 3.36 2.77 9.20
CA THR A 135 2.62 3.01 7.94
C THR A 135 3.51 3.04 6.70
N ASN A 136 4.71 3.62 6.81
CA ASN A 136 5.69 3.63 5.72
C ASN A 136 6.29 2.23 5.45
N SER A 137 6.18 1.28 6.38
CA SER A 137 6.59 -0.10 6.14
C SER A 137 5.80 -0.71 4.97
N MET A 138 4.51 -0.42 4.85
CA MET A 138 3.69 -0.92 3.73
C MET A 138 4.25 -0.46 2.37
N ARG A 139 4.59 0.82 2.28
CA ARG A 139 5.21 1.42 1.08
C ARG A 139 6.57 0.82 0.76
N LYS A 140 7.40 0.59 1.78
CA LYS A 140 8.69 -0.08 1.62
C LYS A 140 8.54 -1.55 1.22
N THR A 141 7.57 -2.27 1.79
CA THR A 141 7.22 -3.65 1.44
C THR A 141 6.89 -3.76 -0.04
N PHE A 142 6.04 -2.88 -0.57
CA PHE A 142 5.74 -2.83 -2.01
C PHE A 142 7.03 -2.74 -2.85
N GLY A 143 7.88 -1.74 -2.56
CA GLY A 143 9.09 -1.52 -3.35
C GLY A 143 10.11 -2.66 -3.22
N PHE A 144 10.27 -3.22 -2.02
CA PHE A 144 11.17 -4.35 -1.78
C PHE A 144 10.75 -5.57 -2.61
N HIS A 145 9.48 -5.96 -2.54
CA HIS A 145 8.98 -7.11 -3.29
C HIS A 145 8.91 -6.85 -4.78
N ALA A 146 8.61 -5.63 -5.22
CA ALA A 146 8.66 -5.26 -6.63
C ALA A 146 10.08 -5.38 -7.18
N TYR A 147 11.08 -4.85 -6.47
CA TYR A 147 12.48 -4.97 -6.87
C TYR A 147 12.95 -6.42 -6.91
N LYS A 148 12.60 -7.21 -5.88
CA LYS A 148 12.90 -8.64 -5.81
C LYS A 148 12.28 -9.44 -6.96
N ARG A 149 11.16 -8.97 -7.53
CA ARG A 149 10.49 -9.55 -8.70
C ARG A 149 11.03 -9.04 -10.05
N GLY A 150 12.13 -8.29 -10.04
CA GLY A 150 12.80 -7.83 -11.25
C GLY A 150 12.32 -6.47 -11.79
N ILE A 151 11.48 -5.74 -11.05
CA ILE A 151 11.10 -4.38 -11.47
C ILE A 151 12.32 -3.48 -11.40
N ALA A 152 12.64 -2.82 -12.52
CA ALA A 152 13.80 -1.95 -12.63
C ALA A 152 13.78 -0.83 -11.57
N ILE A 153 14.93 -0.58 -10.94
CA ILE A 153 15.07 0.43 -9.89
C ILE A 153 14.68 1.84 -10.36
N ALA A 154 14.86 2.14 -11.65
CA ALA A 154 14.44 3.42 -12.26
C ALA A 154 12.91 3.60 -12.24
N LEU A 155 12.14 2.53 -12.44
CA LEU A 155 10.67 2.57 -12.34
C LEU A 155 10.24 2.80 -10.90
N LEU A 156 10.87 2.12 -9.94
CA LEU A 156 10.61 2.33 -8.51
C LEU A 156 11.02 3.73 -8.04
N GLN A 157 12.14 4.25 -8.53
CA GLN A 157 12.58 5.61 -8.25
C GLN A 157 11.51 6.62 -8.71
N LYS A 158 11.00 6.47 -9.94
CA LYS A 158 9.92 7.31 -10.46
C LYS A 158 8.65 7.17 -9.61
N HIS A 159 8.25 5.93 -9.29
CA HIS A 159 7.09 5.65 -8.44
C HIS A 159 7.20 6.30 -7.05
N PHE A 160 8.40 6.30 -6.47
CA PHE A 160 8.63 6.86 -5.16
C PHE A 160 8.94 8.36 -5.15
N HIS A 161 9.19 8.96 -6.32
CA HIS A 161 9.66 10.33 -6.49
C HIS A 161 10.99 10.61 -5.78
N HIS A 162 11.90 9.63 -5.80
CA HIS A 162 13.25 9.79 -5.24
C HIS A 162 14.20 10.42 -6.28
N ALA A 163 15.20 11.15 -5.82
CA ALA A 163 16.14 11.85 -6.68
C ALA A 163 17.12 10.89 -7.38
N THR A 164 17.46 9.76 -6.73
CA THR A 164 18.43 8.80 -7.26
C THR A 164 18.02 7.34 -7.06
N PRO A 165 18.55 6.40 -7.87
CA PRO A 165 18.38 4.96 -7.63
C PRO A 165 18.95 4.54 -6.26
N SER A 166 20.09 5.09 -5.86
CA SER A 166 20.75 4.82 -4.58
C SER A 166 19.89 5.21 -3.38
N GLU A 167 19.18 6.34 -3.46
CA GLU A 167 18.19 6.74 -2.46
C GLU A 167 17.07 5.71 -2.35
N THR A 168 16.60 5.19 -3.49
CA THR A 168 15.56 4.16 -3.51
C THR A 168 16.02 2.86 -2.88
N LEU A 169 17.21 2.36 -3.22
CA LEU A 169 17.77 1.15 -2.60
C LEU A 169 17.91 1.30 -1.08
N LYS A 170 18.44 2.45 -0.63
CA LYS A 170 18.55 2.77 0.80
C LYS A 170 17.18 2.83 1.48
N TYR A 171 16.19 3.44 0.83
CA TYR A 171 14.82 3.53 1.35
C TYR A 171 14.20 2.13 1.55
N LEU A 172 14.41 1.22 0.60
CA LEU A 172 13.90 -0.14 0.61
C LEU A 172 14.69 -1.09 1.52
N GLY A 173 15.82 -0.65 2.09
CA GLY A 173 16.67 -1.48 2.94
C GLY A 173 17.30 -2.64 2.18
N ILE A 174 17.65 -2.40 0.92
CA ILE A 174 18.35 -3.35 0.05
C ILE A 174 19.84 -3.06 0.17
N SER A 175 20.63 -4.06 0.58
CA SER A 175 22.08 -3.92 0.68
C SER A 175 22.75 -4.04 -0.69
N LYS A 176 23.97 -3.48 -0.84
CA LYS A 176 24.70 -3.56 -2.13
C LYS A 176 25.03 -5.01 -2.53
N ASP A 177 25.13 -5.89 -1.55
CA ASP A 177 25.50 -7.30 -1.74
C ASP A 177 24.27 -8.21 -1.90
N GLU A 178 23.05 -7.66 -1.77
CA GLU A 178 21.80 -8.39 -1.91
C GLU A 178 21.48 -8.60 -3.40
N THR A 179 21.85 -9.77 -3.92
CA THR A 179 21.57 -10.17 -5.30
C THR A 179 20.24 -10.92 -5.38
N PHE A 180 19.38 -10.50 -6.30
CA PHE A 180 18.14 -11.20 -6.63
C PHE A 180 18.30 -11.94 -7.96
N LYS A 181 17.72 -13.15 -8.07
CA LYS A 181 17.66 -13.86 -9.35
C LYS A 181 16.70 -13.09 -10.27
N THR A 182 17.20 -12.62 -11.40
CA THR A 182 16.39 -11.95 -12.42
C THR A 182 16.27 -12.86 -13.62
N GLU A 183 15.04 -13.20 -14.00
CA GLU A 183 14.73 -13.90 -15.24
C GLU A 183 14.13 -12.86 -16.19
N ILE A 184 14.82 -12.58 -17.30
CA ILE A 184 14.36 -11.71 -18.37
C ILE A 184 14.08 -12.62 -19.55
N ASP A 185 12.83 -13.02 -19.70
CA ASP A 185 12.36 -13.78 -20.85
C ASP A 185 11.56 -12.84 -21.74
N VAL A 186 12.10 -12.55 -22.93
CA VAL A 186 11.51 -11.59 -23.87
C VAL A 186 10.51 -12.29 -24.81
N ASP A 187 10.51 -13.64 -24.84
CA ASP A 187 9.71 -14.54 -25.71
C ASP A 187 8.84 -13.82 -26.76
N LEU A 188 9.51 -13.30 -27.82
CA LEU A 188 8.90 -12.50 -28.90
C LEU A 188 8.22 -13.37 -29.95
#